data_AF-A0A5D4RV22-F1
#
_entry.id   AF-A0A5D4RV22-F1
#
_cell.length_a   1.000
_cell.length_b   1.000
_cell.length_c   1.000
_cell.angle_alpha   90.00
_cell.angle_beta   90.00
_cell.angle_gamma   90.00
#
_symmetry.space_group_name_H-M   'P 1'
#
loop_
_entity.id
_entity.type
_entity.pdbx_description
1 polymer ?
#
loop_
_entity_poly.entity_id
_entity_poly.type
_entity_poly.pdbx_seq_one_letter_code
_entity_poly.pdbx_strand_id
1 'polypeptide(L)'
;MKKTVVWAICTAIFMGLVVWTSSRLVPFSYTEYSFFIGLGVSIVLFFFSSSGGVFSRAATMDASEAVWKVQKVEKSKVNVGGVFYGTVIYTVISLILMIALYF
;
A
#
# COMPACT_ATOMS: atom_id res chain seq x y z
N MET A 1 -13.86 11.28 -4.76
CA MET A 1 -14.28 9.95 -4.26
C MET A 1 -14.37 8.89 -5.36
N LYS A 2 -15.16 9.06 -6.43
CA LYS A 2 -15.25 8.07 -7.54
C LYS A 2 -13.89 7.69 -8.15
N LYS A 3 -13.02 8.69 -8.41
CA LYS A 3 -11.66 8.45 -8.96
C LYS A 3 -10.77 7.61 -8.03
N THR A 4 -10.86 7.84 -6.72
CA THR A 4 -10.08 7.13 -5.70
C THR A 4 -10.50 5.66 -5.59
N VAL A 5 -11.81 5.39 -5.66
CA VAL A 5 -12.36 4.03 -5.64
C VAL A 5 -11.94 3.24 -6.89
N VAL A 6 -12.01 3.85 -8.07
CA VAL A 6 -11.53 3.22 -9.31
C VAL A 6 -10.03 2.90 -9.22
N TRP A 7 -9.23 3.84 -8.70
CA TRP A 7 -7.81 3.62 -8.46
C TRP A 7 -7.55 2.47 -7.48
N ALA A 8 -8.33 2.39 -6.40
CA ALA A 8 -8.21 1.33 -5.41
C ALA A 8 -8.55 -0.07 -5.98
N ILE A 9 -9.55 -0.15 -6.85
CA ILE A 9 -9.91 -1.41 -7.52
C ILE A 9 -8.80 -1.82 -8.50
N CYS A 10 -8.31 -0.87 -9.31
CA CYS A 10 -7.19 -1.13 -10.22
C CYS A 10 -5.94 -1.63 -9.47
N THR A 11 -5.61 -1.01 -8.34
CA THR A 11 -4.43 -1.41 -7.55
C THR A 11 -4.62 -2.77 -6.89
N ALA A 12 -5.82 -3.10 -6.39
CA ALA A 12 -6.12 -4.43 -5.85
C ALA A 12 -5.98 -5.54 -6.91
N ILE A 13 -6.49 -5.31 -8.13
CA ILE A 13 -6.37 -6.27 -9.25
C ILE A 13 -4.90 -6.45 -9.64
N PHE A 14 -4.16 -5.34 -9.75
CA PHE A 14 -2.73 -5.38 -10.06
C PHE A 14 -1.95 -6.17 -8.99
N MET A 15 -2.29 -5.98 -7.72
CA MET A 15 -1.67 -6.72 -6.62
C MET A 15 -1.93 -8.22 -6.71
N GLY A 16 -3.18 -8.63 -6.99
CA GLY A 16 -3.51 -10.03 -7.21
C GLY A 16 -2.70 -10.65 -8.36
N LEU A 17 -2.53 -9.92 -9.47
CA LEU A 17 -1.68 -10.34 -10.59
C LEU A 17 -0.21 -10.49 -10.20
N VAL A 18 0.34 -9.56 -9.43
CA VAL A 18 1.74 -9.62 -8.95
C VAL A 18 1.97 -10.81 -8.02
N VAL A 19 1.04 -11.05 -7.07
CA VAL A 19 1.17 -12.18 -6.14
C VAL A 19 0.97 -13.52 -6.88
N TRP A 20 0.06 -13.55 -7.86
CA TRP A 20 -0.18 -14.73 -8.69
C TRP A 20 0.99 -15.07 -9.61
N THR A 21 1.62 -14.06 -10.21
CA THR A 21 2.85 -14.28 -10.99
C THR A 21 4.01 -14.71 -10.09
N SER A 22 4.12 -14.15 -8.89
CA SER A 22 5.14 -14.54 -7.92
C SER A 22 5.00 -16.00 -7.46
N SER A 23 3.77 -16.51 -7.30
CA SER A 23 3.55 -17.92 -6.94
C SER A 23 3.92 -18.91 -8.04
N ARG A 24 4.09 -18.44 -9.29
CA ARG A 24 4.64 -19.26 -10.39
C ARG A 24 6.16 -19.34 -10.36
N LEU A 25 6.82 -18.30 -9.84
CA LEU A 25 8.29 -18.20 -9.81
C LEU A 25 8.89 -18.82 -8.54
N VAL A 26 8.15 -18.77 -7.43
CA VAL A 26 8.57 -19.33 -6.15
C VAL A 26 7.51 -20.34 -5.72
N PRO A 27 7.90 -21.55 -5.26
CA PRO A 27 6.97 -22.59 -4.84
C PRO A 27 6.35 -22.27 -3.48
N PHE A 28 5.56 -21.20 -3.41
CA PHE A 28 4.70 -20.88 -2.27
C PHE A 28 3.23 -21.00 -2.68
N SER A 29 2.39 -21.45 -1.75
CA SER A 29 0.95 -21.52 -1.99
C SER A 29 0.36 -20.11 -2.04
N TYR A 30 -0.20 -19.74 -3.19
CA TYR A 30 -0.82 -18.42 -3.37
C TYR A 30 -1.84 -18.14 -2.25
N THR A 31 -2.70 -19.11 -1.96
CA THR A 31 -3.81 -18.95 -1.01
C THR A 31 -3.33 -18.72 0.43
N GLU A 32 -2.27 -19.40 0.84
CA GLU A 32 -1.74 -19.30 2.20
C GLU A 32 -0.98 -17.98 2.42
N TYR A 33 -0.23 -17.54 1.39
CA TYR A 33 0.67 -16.39 1.52
C TYR A 33 0.07 -15.06 1.06
N SER A 34 -1.02 -15.07 0.27
CA SER A 34 -1.63 -13.83 -0.25
C SER A 34 -2.04 -12.85 0.85
N PHE A 35 -2.59 -13.35 1.95
CA PHE A 35 -2.96 -12.50 3.09
C PHE A 35 -1.73 -11.85 3.73
N PHE A 36 -0.68 -12.62 4.01
CA PHE A 36 0.55 -12.11 4.63
C PHE A 36 1.28 -11.11 3.74
N ILE A 37 1.31 -11.35 2.42
CA ILE A 37 1.88 -10.42 1.46
C ILE A 37 1.06 -9.13 1.42
N GLY A 38 -0.28 -9.22 1.39
CA GLY A 38 -1.16 -8.06 1.46
C GLY A 38 -0.96 -7.22 2.73
N LEU A 39 -0.82 -7.88 3.89
CA LEU A 39 -0.53 -7.23 5.16
C LEU A 39 0.84 -6.53 5.14
N GLY A 40 1.88 -7.23 4.70
CA GLY A 40 3.24 -6.68 4.62
C GLY A 40 3.28 -5.44 3.75
N VAL A 41 2.67 -5.49 2.56
CA VAL A 41 2.63 -4.34 1.66
C VAL A 41 1.75 -3.22 2.22
N SER A 42 0.64 -3.51 2.91
CA SER A 42 -0.17 -2.49 3.59
C SER A 42 0.65 -1.71 4.61
N ILE A 43 1.43 -2.41 5.44
CA ILE A 43 2.28 -1.79 6.46
C ILE A 43 3.34 -0.93 5.80
N VAL A 44 4.05 -1.45 4.79
CA VAL A 44 5.05 -0.68 4.05
C VAL A 44 4.41 0.57 3.43
N LEU A 45 3.29 0.44 2.73
CA LEU A 45 2.59 1.59 2.15
C LEU A 45 2.10 2.58 3.20
N PHE A 46 1.73 2.13 4.40
CA PHE A 46 1.35 3.02 5.49
C PHE A 46 2.52 3.92 5.94
N PHE A 47 3.72 3.34 6.07
CA PHE A 47 4.94 4.11 6.39
C PHE A 47 5.28 5.13 5.31
N PHE A 48 5.02 4.80 4.03
CA PHE A 48 5.29 5.71 2.91
C PHE A 48 4.17 6.74 2.68
N SER A 49 2.91 6.44 3.04
CA SER A 49 1.76 7.32 2.82
C SER A 49 1.50 8.30 3.98
N SER A 50 2.25 8.19 5.07
CA SER A 50 2.20 9.15 6.16
C SER A 50 3.02 10.40 5.81
N SER A 51 2.44 11.60 5.97
CA SER A 51 3.12 12.90 5.78
C SER A 51 4.39 13.09 6.64
N GLY A 52 4.60 12.23 7.65
CA GLY A 52 5.84 12.15 8.44
C GLY A 52 6.82 11.04 8.01
N GLY A 53 6.54 10.30 6.95
CA GLY A 53 7.37 9.21 6.43
C GLY A 53 8.67 9.69 5.77
N VAL A 54 9.65 8.79 5.66
CA VAL A 54 11.02 9.08 5.18
C VAL A 54 11.01 9.78 3.82
N PHE A 55 10.15 9.34 2.90
CA PHE A 55 10.06 9.89 1.55
C PHE A 55 9.40 11.28 1.52
N SER A 56 8.36 11.50 2.34
CA SER A 56 7.71 12.80 2.44
C SER A 56 8.65 13.84 3.06
N ARG A 57 9.46 13.43 4.05
CA ARG A 57 10.50 14.27 4.64
C ARG A 57 11.61 14.61 3.65
N ALA A 58 12.11 13.64 2.88
CA ALA A 58 13.11 13.87 1.83
C ALA A 58 12.60 14.88 0.79
N ALA A 59 11.38 14.69 0.27
CA ALA A 59 10.77 15.61 -0.69
C ALA A 59 10.57 17.03 -0.11
N THR A 60 10.20 17.16 1.17
CA THR A 60 10.12 18.47 1.82
C THR A 60 11.49 19.09 2.08
N MET A 61 12.53 18.29 2.33
CA MET A 61 13.90 18.79 2.47
C MET A 61 14.42 19.33 1.14
N ASP A 62 14.30 18.57 0.05
CA ASP A 62 14.69 19.01 -1.30
C ASP A 62 13.96 20.30 -1.70
N ALA A 63 12.65 20.39 -1.40
CA ALA A 63 11.85 21.58 -1.69
C ALA A 63 12.23 22.78 -0.81
N SER A 64 12.60 22.54 0.45
CA SER A 64 13.02 23.59 1.40
C SER A 64 14.42 24.13 1.06
N GLU A 65 15.33 23.27 0.61
CA GLU A 65 16.66 23.64 0.11
C GLU A 65 16.57 24.44 -1.19
N ALA A 66 15.68 24.06 -2.11
CA ALA A 66 15.48 24.76 -3.38
C ALA A 66 14.91 26.19 -3.20
N VAL A 67 14.13 26.43 -2.14
CA VAL A 67 13.41 27.71 -1.93
C VAL A 67 14.02 28.57 -0.81
N TRP A 68 15.07 28.09 -0.12
CA TRP A 68 15.72 28.80 0.99
C TRP A 68 14.74 29.28 2.08
N LYS A 69 13.63 28.54 2.25
CA LYS A 69 12.61 28.81 3.27
C LYS A 69 12.47 27.58 4.14
N VAL A 70 12.64 27.78 5.46
CA VAL A 70 12.38 26.75 6.47
C VAL A 70 10.90 26.37 6.43
N GLN A 71 10.59 25.20 5.84
CA GLN A 71 9.24 24.67 5.85
C GLN A 71 8.90 24.19 7.27
N LYS A 72 7.81 24.72 7.84
CA LYS A 72 7.28 24.23 9.13
C LYS A 72 6.92 22.75 8.97
N VAL A 73 7.41 21.93 9.90
CA VAL A 73 7.08 20.49 9.96
C VAL A 73 5.57 20.35 10.05
N GLU A 74 4.93 19.93 8.96
CA GLU A 74 3.49 19.68 8.95
C GLU A 74 3.17 18.58 9.97
N LYS A 75 2.11 18.78 10.75
CA LYS A 75 1.57 17.74 11.63
C LYS A 75 1.19 16.55 10.76
N SER A 76 1.80 15.40 11.01
CA SER A 76 1.65 14.14 10.27
C SER A 76 0.19 13.84 9.95
N LYS A 77 -0.27 14.28 8.77
CA LYS A 77 -1.58 13.90 8.21
C LYS A 77 -1.35 12.70 7.33
N VAL A 78 -1.95 11.57 7.67
CA VAL A 78 -1.88 10.38 6.82
C VAL A 78 -2.76 10.63 5.61
N ASN A 79 -2.16 10.99 4.47
CA ASN A 79 -2.87 11.14 3.21
C ASN A 79 -2.83 9.79 2.48
N VAL A 80 -3.71 8.88 2.90
CA VAL A 80 -3.82 7.56 2.30
C VAL A 80 -4.44 7.66 0.90
N GLY A 81 -3.63 7.47 -0.13
CA GLY A 81 -4.07 7.46 -1.53
C GLY A 81 -4.84 6.20 -1.93
N GLY A 82 -5.35 6.15 -3.16
CA GLY A 82 -6.08 4.99 -3.69
C GLY A 82 -5.29 3.68 -3.68
N VAL A 83 -3.96 3.75 -3.76
CA VAL A 83 -3.07 2.58 -3.67
C VAL A 83 -3.16 1.89 -2.30
N PHE A 84 -3.18 2.69 -1.22
CA PHE A 84 -3.33 2.16 0.13
C PHE A 84 -4.68 1.49 0.31
N TYR A 85 -5.77 2.16 -0.12
CA TYR A 85 -7.11 1.58 -0.06
C TYR A 85 -7.22 0.27 -0.86
N GLY A 86 -6.64 0.19 -2.05
CA GLY A 86 -6.66 -1.04 -2.83
C GLY A 86 -5.88 -2.19 -2.18
N THR A 87 -4.76 -1.87 -1.54
CA THR A 87 -3.96 -2.87 -0.80
C THR A 87 -4.72 -3.40 0.41
N VAL A 88 -5.41 -2.53 1.15
CA VAL A 88 -6.26 -2.92 2.27
C VAL A 88 -7.41 -3.80 1.78
N ILE A 89 -8.09 -3.42 0.69
CA ILE A 89 -9.17 -4.21 0.09
C ILE A 89 -8.65 -5.60 -0.33
N TYR A 90 -7.50 -5.67 -1.01
CA TYR A 90 -6.88 -6.93 -1.38
C TYR A 90 -6.58 -7.81 -0.16
N THR A 91 -6.07 -7.20 0.92
CA THR A 91 -5.77 -7.90 2.18
C THR A 91 -7.04 -8.46 2.83
N VAL A 92 -8.12 -7.68 2.86
CA VAL A 92 -9.42 -8.12 3.40
C VAL A 92 -10.01 -9.27 2.58
N ILE A 93 -9.98 -9.17 1.24
CA ILE A 93 -10.46 -10.26 0.36
C ILE A 93 -9.61 -11.52 0.56
N SER A 94 -8.29 -11.37 0.65
CA SER A 94 -7.37 -12.49 0.87
C SER A 94 -7.59 -13.17 2.23
N LEU A 95 -7.92 -12.40 3.27
CA LEU A 95 -8.29 -12.94 4.58
C LEU A 95 -9.58 -13.75 4.50
N ILE A 96 -10.61 -13.23 3.81
CA ILE A 96 -11.88 -13.96 3.63
C ILE A 96 -11.65 -15.28 2.89
N LEU A 97 -10.85 -15.26 1.82
CA LEU A 97 -10.51 -16.47 1.07
C LEU A 97 -9.72 -17.47 1.92
N MET A 98 -8.76 -16.99 2.72
CA MET A 98 -7.99 -17.84 3.62
C MET A 98 -8.90 -18.55 4.63
N ILE A 99 -9.83 -17.80 5.26
CA ILE A 99 -10.80 -18.38 6.20
C ILE A 99 -11.69 -19.38 5.48
N ALA A 100 -12.28 -19.02 4.33
CA ALA A 100 -13.23 -19.88 3.63
C ALA A 100 -12.62 -21.17 3.05
N LEU A 101 -11.30 -21.23 2.86
CA LEU A 101 -10.62 -22.42 2.34
C LEU A 101 -10.02 -23.30 3.43
N TYR A 102 -9.75 -22.76 4.62
CA TYR A 102 -9.20 -23.51 5.76
C TYR A 102 -10.24 -23.90 6.82
N PHE A 103 -11.45 -23.32 6.77
CA PHE A 103 -12.57 -23.62 7.67
C PHE A 103 -13.72 -24.26 6.90
#